data_AF-A0A7C6CBM1-F1
#
_entry.id   AF-A0A7C6CBM1-F1
#
_cell.length_a   1.000
_cell.length_b   1.000
_cell.length_c   1.000
_cell.angle_alpha   90.00
_cell.angle_beta   90.00
_cell.angle_gamma   90.00
#
_symmetry.space_group_name_H-M   'P 1'
#
loop_
_entity.id
_entity.type
_entity.pdbx_description
1 polymer ?
#
loop_
_entity_poly.entity_id
_entity_poly.type
_entity_poly.pdbx_seq_one_letter_code
_entity_poly.pdbx_strand_id
1 'polypeptide(L)'
;MAYLWGHLLIVSIVLWSYFIGFVKIDKKTFLKTVITMAVLYLSAHLINNLLMLTGLTPNYFYTIIPEDGTPLEWFYNLGQDYHLSSFVINPIYLLISMFFGLVVVIIFYFIYKVLLPLTALKNEKKLLS
;
A
#
# COMPACT_ATOMS: atom_id res chain seq x y z
N MET A 1 -8.37 -14.24 -13.41
CA MET A 1 -9.65 -13.54 -13.20
C MET A 1 -10.08 -13.42 -11.75
N ALA A 2 -10.07 -14.50 -10.94
CA ALA A 2 -10.49 -14.42 -9.52
C ALA A 2 -9.72 -13.39 -8.68
N TYR A 3 -8.41 -13.21 -8.92
CA TYR A 3 -7.59 -12.21 -8.23
C TYR A 3 -8.06 -10.77 -8.49
N LEU A 4 -8.23 -10.38 -9.76
CA LEU A 4 -8.68 -9.04 -10.15
C LEU A 4 -10.04 -8.69 -9.54
N TRP A 5 -11.01 -9.60 -9.68
CA TRP A 5 -12.35 -9.41 -9.13
C TRP A 5 -12.36 -9.40 -7.60
N GLY A 6 -11.60 -10.29 -6.97
CA GLY A 6 -11.45 -10.32 -5.52
C GLY A 6 -10.82 -9.02 -4.98
N HIS A 7 -9.77 -8.54 -5.63
CA HIS A 7 -9.11 -7.30 -5.25
C HIS A 7 -10.05 -6.10 -5.41
N LEU A 8 -10.76 -6.03 -6.54
CA LEU A 8 -11.74 -4.97 -6.81
C LEU A 8 -12.89 -4.99 -5.78
N LEU A 9 -13.37 -6.17 -5.39
CA LEU A 9 -14.40 -6.32 -4.36
C LEU A 9 -13.94 -5.77 -3.01
N ILE A 10 -12.74 -6.15 -2.56
CA ILE A 10 -12.18 -5.68 -1.27
C ILE A 10 -12.03 -4.16 -1.28
N VAL A 11 -11.46 -3.59 -2.35
CA VAL A 11 -11.31 -2.13 -2.49
C VAL A 11 -12.68 -1.43 -2.49
N SER A 12 -13.65 -1.96 -3.22
CA SER A 12 -14.98 -1.36 -3.34
C SER A 12 -15.75 -1.36 -2.01
N ILE A 13 -15.69 -2.45 -1.24
CA ILE A 13 -16.35 -2.55 0.07
C ILE A 13 -15.75 -1.56 1.07
N VAL A 14 -14.42 -1.38 1.06
CA VAL A 14 -13.74 -0.42 1.93
C VAL A 14 -14.15 1.01 1.58
N LEU A 15 -14.17 1.36 0.29
CA LEU A 15 -14.63 2.68 -0.18
C LEU A 15 -16.10 2.93 0.16
N TRP A 16 -16.97 1.93 -0.01
CA TRP A 16 -18.37 2.06 0.37
C TRP A 16 -18.57 2.26 1.88
N SER A 17 -17.89 1.46 2.70
CA SER A 17 -17.93 1.56 4.18
C SER A 17 -17.43 2.92 4.67
N TYR A 18 -16.49 3.49 3.93
CA TYR A 18 -16.00 4.83 4.14
C TYR A 18 -17.07 5.90 3.81
N PHE A 19 -17.69 5.85 2.64
CA PHE A 19 -18.70 6.83 2.21
C PHE A 19 -19.93 6.86 3.11
N ILE A 20 -20.33 5.71 3.67
CA ILE A 20 -21.49 5.63 4.58
C ILE A 20 -21.15 6.06 6.02
N GLY A 21 -19.90 6.45 6.30
CA GLY A 21 -19.46 6.93 7.61
C GLY A 21 -19.26 5.82 8.65
N PHE A 22 -19.22 4.55 8.22
CA PHE A 22 -19.00 3.40 9.10
C PHE A 22 -17.57 3.38 9.65
N VAL A 23 -16.61 3.88 8.88
CA VAL A 23 -15.18 3.92 9.25
C VAL A 23 -14.79 5.33 9.66
N LYS A 24 -14.32 5.48 10.91
CA LYS A 24 -13.69 6.72 11.39
C LYS A 24 -12.19 6.52 11.55
N ILE A 25 -11.39 7.31 10.82
CA ILE A 25 -9.93 7.22 10.90
C ILE A 25 -9.43 8.22 11.94
N ASP A 26 -9.25 7.75 13.17
CA ASP A 26 -8.56 8.50 14.23
C ASP A 26 -7.04 8.28 14.17
N LYS A 27 -6.28 9.05 14.95
CA LYS A 27 -4.80 8.96 14.97
C LYS A 27 -4.32 7.58 15.42
N LYS A 28 -5.05 6.91 16.34
CA LYS A 28 -4.69 5.58 16.82
C LYS A 28 -4.90 4.53 15.73
N THR A 29 -6.02 4.59 15.00
CA THR A 29 -6.27 3.69 13.86
C THR A 29 -5.25 3.91 12.76
N PHE A 30 -4.92 5.17 12.42
CA PHE A 30 -3.87 5.47 11.46
C PHE A 30 -2.53 4.83 11.83
N LEU A 31 -2.06 5.02 13.07
CA LEU A 31 -0.77 4.47 13.51
C LEU A 31 -0.79 2.93 13.49
N LYS A 32 -1.90 2.32 13.94
CA LYS A 32 -2.08 0.86 13.84
C LYS A 32 -2.01 0.38 12.39
N THR A 33 -2.66 1.08 11.45
CA THR A 33 -2.59 0.75 10.03
C THR A 33 -1.16 0.80 9.50
N VAL A 34 -0.41 1.87 9.81
CA VAL A 34 0.99 1.99 9.40
C VAL A 34 1.84 0.84 9.96
N ILE A 35 1.68 0.49 11.24
CA ILE A 35 2.40 -0.63 11.86
C ILE A 35 2.01 -1.96 11.21
N THR A 36 0.73 -2.24 11.04
CA THR A 36 0.24 -3.47 10.39
C THR A 36 0.78 -3.58 8.98
N MET A 37 0.76 -2.50 8.20
CA MET A 37 1.32 -2.49 6.84
C MET A 37 2.82 -2.76 6.84
N ALA A 38 3.59 -2.13 7.73
CA ALA A 38 5.02 -2.37 7.83
C ALA A 38 5.34 -3.84 8.19
N VAL A 39 4.60 -4.41 9.15
CA VAL A 39 4.75 -5.82 9.55
C VAL A 39 4.42 -6.76 8.38
N LEU A 40 3.30 -6.52 7.69
CA LEU A 40 2.90 -7.33 6.52
C LEU A 40 3.88 -7.21 5.36
N TYR A 41 4.40 -6.00 5.13
CA TYR A 41 5.36 -5.76 4.07
C TYR A 41 6.69 -6.50 4.31
N LEU A 42 7.24 -6.40 5.52
CA LEU A 42 8.46 -7.10 5.89
C LEU A 42 8.26 -8.62 5.92
N SER A 43 7.13 -9.09 6.45
CA SER A 43 6.83 -10.53 6.48
C SER A 43 6.61 -11.09 5.09
N ALA A 44 5.97 -10.34 4.18
CA ALA A 44 5.82 -10.75 2.79
C ALA A 44 7.20 -10.95 2.13
N HIS A 45 8.16 -10.06 2.37
CA HIS A 45 9.51 -10.21 1.80
C HIS A 45 10.22 -11.46 2.31
N LEU A 46 10.09 -11.75 3.61
CA LEU A 46 10.65 -12.95 4.22
C LEU A 46 9.98 -14.23 3.72
N ILE A 47 8.65 -14.29 3.73
CA ILE A 47 7.86 -15.45 3.27
C ILE A 47 8.14 -15.73 1.80
N ASN A 48 8.23 -14.70 0.97
CA ASN A 48 8.53 -14.83 -0.44
C ASN A 48 9.88 -15.51 -0.69
N ASN A 49 10.92 -15.07 0.00
CA ASN A 49 12.24 -15.67 -0.10
C ASN A 49 12.26 -17.12 0.41
N LEU A 50 11.50 -17.43 1.48
CA LEU A 50 11.33 -18.81 1.94
C LEU A 50 10.61 -19.68 0.90
N LEU A 51 9.61 -19.14 0.20
CA LEU A 51 8.88 -19.88 -0.83
C LEU A 51 9.76 -20.20 -2.04
N MET A 52 10.70 -19.33 -2.41
CA MET A 52 11.66 -19.62 -3.49
C MET A 52 12.49 -20.89 -3.21
N LEU A 53 12.74 -21.24 -1.94
CA LEU A 53 13.42 -22.50 -1.58
C LEU A 53 12.62 -23.74 -1.97
N THR A 54 11.31 -23.62 -2.15
CA THR A 54 10.44 -24.73 -2.57
C THR A 54 10.37 -24.88 -4.10
N GLY A 55 11.09 -24.04 -4.85
CA GLY A 55 11.07 -24.01 -6.31
C GLY A 55 9.82 -23.32 -6.90
N LEU A 56 8.94 -22.79 -6.05
CA LEU A 56 7.80 -21.98 -6.48
C LEU A 56 8.25 -20.55 -6.75
N THR A 57 7.75 -19.97 -7.85
CA THR A 57 7.92 -18.54 -8.15
C THR A 57 6.80 -17.76 -7.45
N PRO A 58 7.10 -17.02 -6.37
CA PRO A 58 6.07 -16.31 -5.64
C PRO A 58 5.61 -15.05 -6.40
N ASN A 59 4.32 -14.74 -6.30
CA ASN A 59 3.64 -13.70 -7.09
C ASN A 59 3.46 -12.39 -6.28
N TYR A 60 4.45 -11.98 -5.51
CA TYR A 60 4.35 -10.76 -4.69
C TYR A 60 5.16 -9.61 -5.30
N PHE A 61 4.46 -8.54 -5.67
CA PHE A 61 4.99 -7.34 -6.35
C PHE A 61 6.21 -6.65 -5.70
N TYR A 62 6.52 -6.96 -4.44
CA TYR A 62 7.58 -6.28 -3.67
C TYR A 62 8.87 -7.08 -3.55
N THR A 63 8.96 -8.23 -4.20
CA THR A 63 10.04 -9.20 -4.05
C THR A 63 10.57 -9.77 -5.36
N ILE A 64 9.81 -9.59 -6.45
CA ILE A 64 10.21 -9.90 -7.82
C ILE A 64 10.37 -8.61 -8.61
N ILE A 65 11.08 -8.71 -9.74
CA ILE A 65 11.18 -7.61 -10.71
C ILE A 65 9.74 -7.14 -11.05
N PRO A 66 9.42 -5.85 -10.87
CA PRO A 66 8.11 -5.30 -11.17
C PRO A 66 7.74 -5.46 -12.65
N GLU A 67 6.46 -5.34 -12.97
CA GLU A 67 6.04 -5.27 -14.37
C GLU A 67 6.65 -4.05 -15.08
N ASP A 68 7.07 -4.26 -16.33
CA ASP A 68 7.67 -3.25 -17.18
C ASP A 68 6.72 -2.06 -17.38
N GLY A 69 7.28 -0.84 -17.34
CA GLY A 69 6.57 0.43 -17.51
C GLY A 69 5.88 0.92 -16.25
N THR A 70 6.02 0.25 -15.10
CA THR A 70 5.42 0.69 -13.83
C THR A 70 6.34 1.64 -13.06
N PRO A 71 5.80 2.58 -12.26
CA PRO A 71 6.63 3.39 -11.36
C PRO A 71 7.48 2.56 -10.38
N LEU A 72 7.04 1.34 -10.06
CA LEU A 72 7.79 0.42 -9.21
C LEU A 72 9.04 -0.12 -9.91
N GLU A 73 8.99 -0.35 -11.23
CA GLU A 73 10.16 -0.71 -12.02
C GLU A 73 11.26 0.34 -11.89
N TRP A 74 10.90 1.62 -11.97
CA TRP A 74 11.84 2.72 -11.76
C TRP A 74 12.47 2.66 -10.36
N PHE A 75 11.69 2.38 -9.32
CA PHE A 75 12.22 2.23 -7.97
C PHE A 75 13.17 1.03 -7.84
N TYR A 76 12.88 -0.06 -8.55
CA TYR A 76 13.70 -1.26 -8.56
C TYR A 76 15.06 -0.98 -9.21
N ASN A 77 15.03 -0.28 -10.35
CA ASN A 77 16.21 0.10 -11.14
C ASN A 77 17.12 1.13 -10.46
N LEU A 78 16.67 1.81 -9.40
CA LEU A 78 17.52 2.66 -8.56
C LEU A 78 18.44 1.85 -7.63
N GLY A 79 18.14 0.57 -7.44
CA GLY A 79 18.87 -0.34 -6.57
C GLY A 79 19.63 -1.42 -7.34
N GLN A 80 20.17 -2.36 -6.57
CA GLN A 80 20.78 -3.57 -7.11
C GLN A 80 20.41 -4.77 -6.24
N ASP A 81 20.37 -5.93 -6.88
CA ASP A 81 20.01 -7.18 -6.23
C ASP A 81 21.22 -7.79 -5.54
N TYR A 82 21.04 -8.15 -4.27
CA TYR A 82 21.99 -8.92 -3.51
C TYR A 82 21.48 -10.35 -3.38
N HIS A 83 22.31 -11.28 -3.79
CA HIS A 83 22.01 -12.71 -3.75
C HIS A 83 22.74 -13.35 -2.57
N LEU A 84 21.98 -13.89 -1.62
CA LEU A 84 22.47 -14.71 -0.52
C LEU A 84 21.91 -16.13 -0.68
N SER A 85 22.59 -16.96 -1.46
CA SER A 85 22.07 -18.27 -1.92
C SER A 85 20.74 -18.09 -2.68
N SER A 86 19.64 -18.67 -2.21
CA SER A 86 18.30 -18.50 -2.79
C SER A 86 17.59 -17.24 -2.30
N PHE A 87 18.18 -16.46 -1.40
CA PHE A 87 17.61 -15.21 -0.91
C PHE A 87 18.02 -14.05 -1.82
N VAL A 88 17.04 -13.34 -2.37
CA VAL A 88 17.26 -12.17 -3.22
C VAL A 88 16.65 -10.96 -2.54
N ILE A 89 17.45 -9.90 -2.43
CA ILE A 89 17.01 -8.65 -1.82
C ILE A 89 17.56 -7.45 -2.57
N ASN A 90 16.70 -6.48 -2.81
CA ASN A 90 17.06 -5.15 -3.30
C ASN A 90 16.75 -4.13 -2.18
N PRO A 91 17.73 -3.79 -1.33
CA PRO A 91 17.49 -2.94 -0.16
C PRO A 91 16.98 -1.54 -0.51
N ILE A 92 17.46 -0.98 -1.62
CA ILE A 92 17.04 0.34 -2.10
C ILE A 92 15.57 0.30 -2.53
N TYR A 93 15.20 -0.70 -3.33
CA TYR A 93 13.81 -0.90 -3.72
C TYR A 93 12.89 -1.08 -2.51
N LEU A 94 13.31 -1.85 -1.52
CA LEU A 94 12.55 -2.05 -0.27
C LEU A 94 12.31 -0.74 0.47
N LEU A 95 13.35 0.08 0.64
CA LEU A 95 13.24 1.34 1.35
C LEU A 95 12.36 2.34 0.61
N ILE A 96 12.55 2.48 -0.70
CA ILE A 96 11.80 3.42 -1.53
C ILE A 96 10.33 3.01 -1.60
N SER A 97 10.02 1.73 -1.84
CA SER A 97 8.63 1.28 -1.92
C SER A 97 7.92 1.32 -0.56
N MET A 98 8.61 1.04 0.55
CA MET A 98 8.08 1.25 1.90
C MET A 98 7.80 2.74 2.16
N PHE A 99 8.72 3.63 1.80
CA PHE A 99 8.53 5.07 1.94
C PHE A 99 7.36 5.58 1.09
N PHE A 100 7.27 5.12 -0.17
CA PHE A 100 6.17 5.46 -1.06
C PHE A 100 4.82 5.02 -0.48
N GLY A 101 4.72 3.79 0.02
CA GLY A 101 3.52 3.30 0.70
C GLY A 101 3.13 4.17 1.90
N LEU A 102 4.10 4.60 2.71
CA LEU A 102 3.86 5.52 3.83
C LEU A 102 3.32 6.87 3.36
N VAL A 103 3.91 7.46 2.31
CA VAL A 103 3.47 8.73 1.72
C VAL A 103 2.02 8.63 1.26
N VAL A 104 1.67 7.55 0.54
CA VAL A 104 0.30 7.31 0.08
C VAL A 104 -0.69 7.27 1.26
N VAL A 105 -0.36 6.55 2.33
CA VAL A 105 -1.22 6.44 3.51
C VAL A 105 -1.37 7.78 4.24
N ILE A 106 -0.30 8.58 4.33
CA ILE A 106 -0.34 9.94 4.89
C ILE A 106 -1.26 10.84 4.06
N ILE A 107 -1.16 10.78 2.73
CA ILE A 107 -2.03 11.55 1.81
C ILE A 107 -3.50 11.19 2.07
N PHE A 108 -3.84 9.90 2.15
CA PHE A 108 -5.21 9.48 2.44
C PHE A 108 -5.70 9.94 3.81
N TYR A 109 -4.84 9.88 4.83
CA TYR A 109 -5.18 10.40 6.15
C TYR A 109 -5.46 11.91 6.14
N PHE A 110 -4.67 12.68 5.38
CA PHE A 110 -4.86 14.12 5.24
C PHE A 110 -6.14 14.45 4.46
N ILE A 111 -6.41 13.74 3.36
CA ILE A 111 -7.67 13.87 2.61
C ILE A 111 -8.87 13.62 3.53
N TYR A 112 -8.80 12.57 4.35
CA TYR A 112 -9.83 12.25 5.31
C TYR A 112 -10.04 13.33 6.37
N LYS A 113 -8.97 13.76 7.03
CA LYS A 113 -9.07 14.65 8.20
C LYS A 113 -9.28 16.12 7.87
N VAL A 114 -8.78 16.57 6.72
CA VAL A 114 -8.70 18.00 6.41
C VAL A 114 -9.55 18.34 5.21
N LEU A 115 -9.30 17.69 4.07
CA LEU A 115 -9.89 18.11 2.80
C LEU A 115 -11.41 17.90 2.75
N LEU A 116 -11.89 16.77 3.23
CA LEU A 116 -13.31 16.42 3.17
C LEU A 116 -14.18 17.25 4.13
N PRO A 117 -13.81 17.44 5.42
CA PRO A 117 -14.55 18.34 6.29
C PRO A 117 -14.59 19.78 5.77
N LEU A 118 -13.49 20.29 5.23
CA LEU A 118 -13.45 21.64 4.65
C LEU A 118 -14.40 21.78 3.45
N THR A 119 -14.49 20.76 2.61
CA THR A 119 -15.39 20.74 1.45
C THR A 119 -16.85 20.68 1.89
N ALA A 120 -17.17 19.89 2.92
CA ALA A 120 -18.53 19.84 3.49
C ALA A 120 -18.96 21.20 4.05
N LEU A 121 -18.12 21.85 4.87
CA LEU A 121 -18.40 23.18 5.43
C LEU A 121 -18.56 24.26 4.36
N LYS A 122 -17.76 24.20 3.28
CA LYS A 122 -17.87 25.13 2.15
C LYS A 122 -19.20 24.96 1.41
N ASN A 123 -19.67 23.72 1.24
CA ASN A 123 -20.94 23.43 0.57
C ASN A 123 -22.15 23.86 1.41
N GLU A 124 -22.12 23.67 2.74
CA GLU A 124 -23.18 24.17 3.63
C GLU A 124 -23.30 25.69 3.58
N LYS A 125 -22.19 26.42 3.61
CA LYS A 125 -22.21 27.90 3.49
C LYS A 125 -22.79 28.39 2.16
N LYS A 126 -22.60 27.65 1.07
CA LYS A 126 -23.13 27.99 -0.27
C LYS A 126 -24.63 27.74 -0.40
N LEU A 127 -25.19 26.81 0.39
CA LEU A 127 -26.63 26.53 0.42
C LEU A 127 -27.41 27.56 1.27
N LEU A 128 -26.73 28.26 2.17
CA LEU A 128 -27.30 29.27 3.06
C LEU A 128 -27.14 30.71 2.54
N SER A 129 -26.51 30.91 1.37
CA SER A 129 -26.33 32.19 0.67
C SER A 129 -27.20 32.27 -0.57
#